data_AF-A0A8H5D2E3-F1
#
_entry.id   AF-A0A8H5D2E3-F1
#
_cell.length_a   1.000
_cell.length_b   1.000
_cell.length_c   1.000
_cell.angle_alpha   90.00
_cell.angle_beta   90.00
_cell.angle_gamma   90.00
#
_symmetry.space_group_name_H-M   'P 1'
#
loop_
_entity.id
_entity.type
_entity.pdbx_description
1 polymer ?
#
loop_
_entity_poly.entity_id
_entity_poly.type
_entity_poly.pdbx_seq_one_letter_code
_entity_poly.pdbx_strand_id
1 'polypeptide(L)'
;MTQTMSALPFHVFPPTRVSQSGAGSQSSISTASAASFDTTRRSTARKEGNFVFKHGQRHHSYDNEKAPYPLCYDRPIIEMESLQNKFIQTLKDSVSFINFEEDCKPQRALDLGCGLGTWVIDAAKEWRNCEFVGFDLVNVQIPLSVLEPSVRKRIEWRHGNFLTTKLPFEDDEFDHVHVSMIAKGVPENKWGYLFEEVNRVLAPGGTCEVLEDDIVFPILPRWFTQALRPKPKTSSIHLPNGIRELASQGQQQKKEAPHDHALLESLYHSVFEHRFINTKPTAVLPSYFTTYFRQVTIGPVVHFPMPPLAPLQPLPPQIVTTYVLEPDTDTINPRQSTYYPTLVPRPMSLSFSSTQSSHTSKTGANSIFSNRPRTASSATTAPDSPTSYVAPSGKYFRSLGNKKDSASPQAPPTPPSPASPSRMPKSRFMLDTSLSEKEIAALPRHLFPSEKLHQLSNRYLAMQLYLSCQCVLGSQEAMWEELKDRVRNRKHELSPYGWDDDDELEELQSRTKFEKLIERFKTDMHLRISLWYSLTDLGWAFPEREPLTKAELIEEERIRANMLEARKQAKPEEFDIPSRSVRVLIGCKL
;
A
#
# COMPACT_ATOMS: atom_id res chain seq x y z
N MET A 1 -35.87 31.66 11.58
CA MET A 1 -35.76 30.86 12.82
C MET A 1 -34.92 29.63 12.48
N THR A 2 -33.85 29.39 13.23
CA THR A 2 -32.90 28.30 12.99
C THR A 2 -33.24 27.11 13.88
N GLN A 3 -33.41 25.92 13.30
CA GLN A 3 -33.44 24.66 14.05
C GLN A 3 -32.21 23.82 13.72
N THR A 4 -31.39 23.59 14.74
CA THR A 4 -30.26 22.65 14.72
C THR A 4 -30.77 21.23 14.95
N MET A 5 -30.50 20.31 14.04
CA MET A 5 -30.59 18.87 14.33
C MET A 5 -29.28 18.40 14.97
N SER A 6 -29.38 17.62 16.05
CA SER A 6 -28.24 17.10 16.79
C SER A 6 -27.69 15.81 16.17
N ALA A 7 -26.37 15.65 16.22
CA ALA A 7 -25.74 14.36 15.95
C ALA A 7 -25.87 13.42 17.18
N LEU A 8 -26.11 12.13 16.93
CA LEU A 8 -26.11 11.10 17.97
C LEU A 8 -24.69 10.50 18.12
N PRO A 9 -24.25 10.15 19.35
CA PRO A 9 -22.92 9.62 19.60
C PRO A 9 -22.78 8.14 19.23
N PHE A 10 -21.58 7.74 18.77
CA PHE A 10 -21.22 6.33 18.58
C PHE A 10 -20.99 5.64 19.93
N HIS A 11 -21.69 4.54 20.19
CA HIS A 11 -21.38 3.66 21.32
C HIS A 11 -20.29 2.64 20.97
N VAL A 12 -19.21 2.65 21.75
CA VAL A 12 -18.12 1.65 21.68
C VAL A 12 -18.39 0.55 22.69
N PHE A 13 -18.42 -0.72 22.24
CA PHE A 13 -18.51 -1.89 23.11
C PHE A 13 -17.10 -2.47 23.39
N PRO A 14 -16.77 -2.83 24.65
CA PRO A 14 -15.49 -3.44 25.00
C PRO A 14 -15.46 -4.95 24.67
N PRO A 15 -14.27 -5.55 24.45
CA PRO A 15 -14.14 -6.96 24.08
C PRO A 15 -14.34 -7.91 25.26
N THR A 16 -15.14 -8.97 25.07
CA THR A 16 -15.41 -9.99 26.08
C THR A 16 -14.24 -10.97 26.23
N ARG A 17 -13.79 -11.20 27.47
CA ARG A 17 -12.63 -12.05 27.79
C ARG A 17 -13.04 -13.50 27.99
N VAL A 18 -12.75 -14.39 27.03
CA VAL A 18 -13.02 -15.84 27.17
C VAL A 18 -11.95 -16.50 28.04
N SER A 19 -12.36 -17.03 29.20
CA SER A 19 -11.50 -17.80 30.10
C SER A 19 -11.46 -19.28 29.71
N GLN A 20 -10.27 -19.83 29.49
CA GLN A 20 -10.10 -21.29 29.38
C GLN A 20 -10.13 -21.92 30.78
N SER A 21 -10.97 -22.95 30.95
CA SER A 21 -10.95 -23.84 32.11
C SER A 21 -10.76 -25.27 31.62
N GLY A 22 -9.59 -25.86 31.88
CA GLY A 22 -9.29 -27.24 31.48
C GLY A 22 -9.91 -28.26 32.44
N ALA A 23 -10.52 -29.30 31.86
CA ALA A 23 -10.84 -30.55 32.56
C ALA A 23 -10.56 -31.70 31.59
N GLY A 24 -9.78 -32.69 32.02
CA GLY A 24 -9.40 -33.84 31.21
C GLY A 24 -9.88 -35.15 31.83
N SER A 25 -10.35 -36.05 30.98
CA SER A 25 -10.53 -37.48 31.29
C SER A 25 -10.26 -38.29 30.02
N GLN A 26 -9.77 -39.52 30.19
CA GLN A 26 -9.34 -40.38 29.07
C GLN A 26 -10.24 -41.61 28.90
N SER A 27 -10.29 -42.07 27.64
CA SER A 27 -10.50 -43.46 27.21
C SER A 27 -11.78 -44.22 27.61
N SER A 28 -12.46 -44.76 26.60
CA SER A 28 -12.61 -46.22 26.44
C SER A 28 -13.09 -46.55 25.01
N ILE A 29 -12.86 -47.79 24.55
CA ILE A 29 -13.21 -48.28 23.21
C ILE A 29 -14.01 -49.58 23.37
N SER A 30 -15.18 -49.69 22.74
CA SER A 30 -15.91 -50.96 22.51
C SER A 30 -16.76 -50.89 21.23
N THR A 31 -17.13 -52.05 20.69
CA THR A 31 -17.64 -52.22 19.31
C THR A 31 -19.14 -52.53 19.18
N ALA A 32 -19.74 -51.98 18.11
CA ALA A 32 -20.73 -52.57 17.19
C ALA A 32 -22.13 -53.06 17.68
N SER A 33 -23.17 -52.62 16.98
CA SER A 33 -24.20 -53.48 16.36
C SER A 33 -25.13 -52.65 15.42
N ALA A 34 -26.08 -53.30 14.72
CA ALA A 34 -26.58 -52.86 13.41
C ALA A 34 -27.92 -52.09 13.37
N ALA A 35 -28.05 -51.29 12.30
CA ALA A 35 -29.25 -50.98 11.50
C ALA A 35 -30.54 -50.40 12.15
N SER A 36 -30.95 -49.22 11.68
CA SER A 36 -32.08 -49.11 10.71
C SER A 36 -32.12 -47.72 10.02
N PHE A 37 -32.99 -47.54 9.03
CA PHE A 37 -33.35 -46.25 8.41
C PHE A 37 -34.10 -45.38 9.44
N ASP A 38 -33.85 -44.08 9.59
CA ASP A 38 -34.18 -43.03 8.61
C ASP A 38 -33.26 -41.80 8.81
N THR A 39 -32.98 -41.04 7.75
CA THR A 39 -32.46 -39.67 7.90
C THR A 39 -32.83 -38.81 6.69
N THR A 40 -33.82 -37.94 6.91
CA THR A 40 -33.99 -36.64 6.24
C THR A 40 -32.68 -36.06 5.70
N ARG A 41 -32.72 -35.48 4.48
CA ARG A 41 -31.57 -34.76 3.88
C ARG A 41 -31.16 -33.56 4.74
N ARG A 42 -30.31 -33.79 5.75
CA ARG A 42 -29.53 -32.74 6.38
C ARG A 42 -28.69 -32.08 5.29
N SER A 43 -29.00 -30.80 5.03
CA SER A 43 -28.17 -29.93 4.21
C SER A 43 -26.72 -30.07 4.66
N THR A 44 -25.87 -30.65 3.82
CA THR A 44 -24.43 -30.62 4.03
C THR A 44 -24.01 -29.16 3.94
N ALA A 45 -23.71 -28.55 5.09
CA ALA A 45 -23.11 -27.22 5.12
C ALA A 45 -21.92 -27.23 4.17
N ARG A 46 -21.98 -26.40 3.12
CA ARG A 46 -20.85 -26.24 2.19
C ARG A 46 -19.64 -25.81 3.03
N LYS A 47 -18.43 -26.25 2.64
CA LYS A 47 -17.20 -25.92 3.37
C LYS A 47 -16.85 -24.44 3.17
N GLU A 48 -17.52 -23.57 3.92
CA GLU A 48 -17.26 -22.14 4.04
C GLU A 48 -15.93 -21.93 4.78
N GLY A 49 -14.82 -22.06 4.07
CA GLY A 49 -13.49 -22.13 4.69
C GLY A 49 -12.32 -22.12 3.72
N ASN A 50 -12.40 -21.33 2.63
CA ASN A 50 -11.32 -21.22 1.64
C ASN A 50 -10.21 -20.24 2.08
N PHE A 51 -9.77 -20.32 3.35
CA PHE A 51 -8.73 -19.46 3.90
C PHE A 51 -7.57 -20.27 4.52
N VAL A 52 -6.36 -19.73 4.40
CA VAL A 52 -5.14 -20.17 5.07
C VAL A 52 -4.46 -18.97 5.74
N PHE A 53 -3.72 -19.20 6.82
CA PHE A 53 -2.97 -18.15 7.49
C PHE A 53 -1.47 -18.26 7.18
N LYS A 54 -0.87 -17.17 6.67
CA LYS A 54 0.57 -17.07 6.38
C LYS A 54 1.16 -16.00 7.30
N HIS A 55 2.03 -16.41 8.23
CA HIS A 55 2.62 -15.54 9.25
C HIS A 55 1.60 -14.63 9.99
N GLY A 56 0.37 -15.13 10.19
CA GLY A 56 -0.73 -14.41 10.83
C GLY A 56 -1.69 -13.68 9.87
N GLN A 57 -1.28 -13.38 8.64
CA GLN A 57 -2.14 -12.78 7.62
C GLN A 57 -3.08 -13.81 6.99
N ARG A 58 -4.35 -13.45 6.74
CA ARG A 58 -5.37 -14.31 6.12
C ARG A 58 -5.27 -14.27 4.59
N HIS A 59 -5.01 -15.38 3.92
CA HIS A 59 -5.04 -15.49 2.45
C HIS A 59 -6.05 -16.56 2.00
N HIS A 60 -6.40 -16.58 0.72
CA HIS A 60 -7.24 -17.66 0.18
C HIS A 60 -6.48 -18.99 0.06
N SER A 61 -7.21 -20.11 0.11
CA SER A 61 -6.64 -21.47 -0.01
C SER A 61 -6.42 -21.93 -1.45
N TYR A 62 -6.87 -21.19 -2.45
CA TYR A 62 -6.67 -21.51 -3.86
C TYR A 62 -5.19 -21.44 -4.27
N ASP A 63 -4.82 -22.29 -5.23
CA ASP A 63 -3.52 -22.27 -5.89
C ASP A 63 -3.33 -21.01 -6.76
N ASN A 64 -2.10 -20.51 -6.88
CA ASN A 64 -1.77 -19.30 -7.64
C ASN A 64 -2.15 -19.40 -9.13
N GLU A 65 -2.06 -20.58 -9.77
CA GLU A 65 -2.45 -20.77 -11.18
C GLU A 65 -3.95 -20.57 -11.40
N LYS A 66 -4.74 -20.81 -10.35
CA LYS A 66 -6.21 -20.76 -10.39
C LYS A 66 -6.74 -19.43 -9.87
N ALA A 67 -6.12 -18.88 -8.84
CA ALA A 67 -6.43 -17.56 -8.30
C ALA A 67 -5.11 -16.83 -7.98
N PRO A 68 -4.58 -16.04 -8.92
CA PRO A 68 -3.33 -15.31 -8.73
C PRO A 68 -3.49 -14.03 -7.91
N TYR A 69 -4.46 -13.92 -7.01
CA TYR A 69 -4.57 -12.75 -6.11
C TYR A 69 -3.46 -12.78 -5.03
N PRO A 70 -2.58 -11.76 -4.91
CA PRO A 70 -1.44 -11.81 -4.00
C PRO A 70 -1.72 -11.19 -2.61
N LEU A 71 -2.78 -10.40 -2.48
CA LEU A 71 -3.06 -9.65 -1.26
C LEU A 71 -3.66 -10.56 -0.17
N CYS A 72 -3.46 -10.20 1.10
CA CYS A 72 -4.22 -10.77 2.22
C CYS A 72 -5.65 -10.18 2.29
N TYR A 73 -6.52 -10.90 2.99
CA TYR A 73 -7.88 -10.51 3.36
C TYR A 73 -7.94 -9.99 4.80
N ASP A 74 -6.87 -9.37 5.30
CA ASP A 74 -6.89 -8.73 6.61
C ASP A 74 -7.71 -7.44 6.55
N ARG A 75 -8.26 -7.04 7.70
CA ARG A 75 -9.24 -5.93 7.79
C ARG A 75 -8.80 -4.64 7.06
N PRO A 76 -7.55 -4.13 7.21
CA PRO A 76 -7.14 -2.89 6.54
C PRO A 76 -7.09 -2.98 5.01
N ILE A 77 -7.01 -4.20 4.46
CA ILE A 77 -6.94 -4.43 3.01
C ILE A 77 -8.35 -4.54 2.42
N ILE A 78 -9.24 -5.33 3.04
CA ILE A 78 -10.62 -5.47 2.55
C ILE A 78 -11.45 -4.19 2.75
N GLU A 79 -11.13 -3.36 3.75
CA GLU A 79 -11.76 -2.04 3.94
C GLU A 79 -11.25 -0.94 2.98
N MET A 80 -10.25 -1.22 2.13
CA MET A 80 -9.81 -0.28 1.08
C MET A 80 -10.91 0.03 0.06
N GLU A 81 -11.70 -1.00 -0.28
CA GLU A 81 -12.82 -0.92 -1.22
C GLU A 81 -13.85 0.12 -0.75
N SER A 82 -14.19 0.11 0.55
CA SER A 82 -15.08 1.09 1.19
C SER A 82 -14.61 2.54 1.02
N LEU A 83 -13.29 2.78 1.11
CA LEU A 83 -12.70 4.11 0.96
C LEU A 83 -12.74 4.56 -0.52
N GLN A 84 -12.42 3.66 -1.45
CA GLN A 84 -12.50 3.89 -2.89
C GLN A 84 -13.95 4.19 -3.32
N ASN A 85 -14.91 3.38 -2.91
CA ASN A 85 -16.32 3.56 -3.28
C ASN A 85 -16.90 4.86 -2.70
N LYS A 86 -16.56 5.23 -1.45
CA LYS A 86 -16.98 6.52 -0.89
C LYS A 86 -16.32 7.72 -1.58
N PHE A 87 -15.09 7.56 -2.06
CA PHE A 87 -14.41 8.56 -2.89
C PHE A 87 -15.10 8.76 -4.25
N ILE A 88 -15.46 7.67 -4.94
CA ILE A 88 -16.22 7.73 -6.20
C ILE A 88 -17.58 8.39 -6.00
N GLN A 89 -18.34 7.97 -4.99
CA GLN A 89 -19.64 8.61 -4.66
C GLN A 89 -19.51 10.12 -4.41
N THR A 90 -18.42 10.57 -3.76
CA THR A 90 -18.18 11.99 -3.51
C THR A 90 -17.85 12.76 -4.81
N LEU A 91 -17.18 12.11 -5.77
CA LEU A 91 -16.94 12.69 -7.09
C LEU A 91 -18.19 12.70 -7.98
N LYS A 92 -19.00 11.63 -7.96
CA LYS A 92 -20.13 11.43 -8.88
C LYS A 92 -21.49 11.89 -8.37
N ASP A 93 -21.68 12.00 -7.07
CA ASP A 93 -22.98 12.12 -6.37
C ASP A 93 -23.93 10.91 -6.63
N SER A 94 -23.39 9.80 -7.10
CA SER A 94 -24.05 8.51 -7.36
C SER A 94 -23.04 7.35 -7.19
N VAL A 95 -23.53 6.13 -7.05
CA VAL A 95 -22.73 4.89 -7.02
C VAL A 95 -22.13 4.47 -8.37
N SER A 96 -22.55 5.07 -9.49
CA SER A 96 -22.08 4.73 -10.85
C SER A 96 -21.52 5.94 -11.58
N PHE A 97 -20.67 5.69 -12.59
CA PHE A 97 -20.26 6.69 -13.55
C PHE A 97 -21.32 6.97 -14.63
N ILE A 98 -22.29 6.07 -14.83
CA ILE A 98 -23.47 6.23 -15.70
C ILE A 98 -24.55 7.04 -14.98
N ASN A 99 -25.08 8.06 -15.66
CA ASN A 99 -26.20 8.86 -15.16
C ASN A 99 -27.52 8.21 -15.60
N PHE A 100 -28.03 7.22 -14.87
CA PHE A 100 -29.34 6.62 -15.14
C PHE A 100 -30.49 7.58 -14.77
N GLU A 101 -31.47 7.73 -15.66
CA GLU A 101 -32.77 8.34 -15.32
C GLU A 101 -33.55 7.43 -14.36
N GLU A 102 -34.44 7.96 -13.51
CA GLU A 102 -35.06 7.19 -12.42
C GLU A 102 -35.85 5.96 -12.93
N ASP A 103 -36.59 6.11 -14.03
CA ASP A 103 -37.35 5.04 -14.70
C ASP A 103 -36.46 4.15 -15.61
N CYS A 104 -35.17 4.44 -15.72
CA CYS A 104 -34.19 3.71 -16.52
C CYS A 104 -33.02 3.14 -15.69
N LYS A 105 -33.14 3.12 -14.36
CA LYS A 105 -32.19 2.42 -13.48
C LYS A 105 -32.26 0.89 -13.72
N PRO A 106 -31.14 0.17 -13.54
CA PRO A 106 -31.11 -1.30 -13.59
C PRO A 106 -32.20 -1.95 -12.72
N GLN A 107 -32.80 -3.04 -13.19
CA GLN A 107 -33.68 -3.91 -12.41
C GLN A 107 -32.89 -5.08 -11.81
N ARG A 108 -31.82 -5.54 -12.46
CA ARG A 108 -30.91 -6.57 -11.94
C ARG A 108 -29.45 -6.24 -12.27
N ALA A 109 -28.60 -6.17 -11.25
CA ALA A 109 -27.19 -5.78 -11.36
C ALA A 109 -26.23 -6.83 -10.74
N LEU A 110 -25.03 -6.95 -11.32
CA LEU A 110 -23.96 -7.84 -10.86
C LEU A 110 -22.71 -7.04 -10.51
N ASP A 111 -22.08 -7.36 -9.39
CA ASP A 111 -20.80 -6.81 -8.95
C ASP A 111 -19.74 -7.92 -8.94
N LEU A 112 -18.73 -7.83 -9.81
CA LEU A 112 -17.69 -8.85 -9.98
C LEU A 112 -16.43 -8.52 -9.19
N GLY A 113 -16.04 -9.43 -8.30
CA GLY A 113 -15.00 -9.21 -7.30
C GLY A 113 -15.48 -8.30 -6.18
N CYS A 114 -16.74 -8.47 -5.74
CA CYS A 114 -17.46 -7.51 -4.90
C CYS A 114 -16.85 -7.28 -3.51
N GLY A 115 -15.82 -8.02 -3.09
CA GLY A 115 -15.07 -7.73 -1.87
C GLY A 115 -15.95 -7.82 -0.62
N LEU A 116 -16.05 -6.74 0.15
CA LEU A 116 -16.96 -6.65 1.31
C LEU A 116 -18.44 -6.53 0.92
N GLY A 117 -18.72 -6.32 -0.37
CA GLY A 117 -20.03 -6.01 -0.94
C GLY A 117 -20.41 -4.53 -0.79
N THR A 118 -19.43 -3.61 -0.67
CA THR A 118 -19.75 -2.23 -0.27
C THR A 118 -20.42 -1.43 -1.38
N TRP A 119 -20.02 -1.65 -2.64
CA TRP A 119 -20.71 -1.07 -3.79
C TRP A 119 -22.17 -1.55 -3.84
N VAL A 120 -22.40 -2.87 -3.81
CA VAL A 120 -23.76 -3.46 -3.80
C VAL A 120 -24.64 -2.90 -2.68
N ILE A 121 -24.09 -2.77 -1.46
CA ILE A 121 -24.86 -2.27 -0.30
C ILE A 121 -25.26 -0.80 -0.46
N ASP A 122 -24.43 0.04 -1.06
CA ASP A 122 -24.78 1.44 -1.32
C ASP A 122 -25.66 1.60 -2.57
N ALA A 123 -25.39 0.85 -3.64
CA ALA A 123 -26.20 0.82 -4.85
C ALA A 123 -27.63 0.36 -4.55
N ALA A 124 -27.81 -0.62 -3.67
CA ALA A 124 -29.14 -1.04 -3.20
C ALA A 124 -29.90 0.04 -2.39
N LYS A 125 -29.24 1.09 -1.88
CA LYS A 125 -29.92 2.23 -1.23
C LYS A 125 -30.38 3.28 -2.26
N GLU A 126 -29.62 3.43 -3.34
CA GLU A 126 -29.86 4.41 -4.42
C GLU A 126 -30.85 3.88 -5.48
N TRP A 127 -30.71 2.62 -5.88
CA TRP A 127 -31.53 1.93 -6.88
C TRP A 127 -32.49 0.99 -6.14
N ARG A 128 -33.62 1.55 -5.69
CA ARG A 128 -34.55 0.87 -4.75
C ARG A 128 -35.32 -0.29 -5.37
N ASN A 129 -35.46 -0.29 -6.68
CA ASN A 129 -36.17 -1.32 -7.46
C ASN A 129 -35.23 -2.39 -8.04
N CYS A 130 -33.91 -2.24 -7.85
CA CYS A 130 -32.90 -3.13 -8.40
C CYS A 130 -32.62 -4.32 -7.45
N GLU A 131 -32.50 -5.53 -8.01
CA GLU A 131 -31.87 -6.69 -7.38
C GLU A 131 -30.37 -6.72 -7.67
N PHE A 132 -29.58 -7.22 -6.73
CA PHE A 132 -28.12 -7.24 -6.81
C PHE A 132 -27.56 -8.62 -6.51
N VAL A 133 -26.59 -9.04 -7.32
CA VAL A 133 -25.73 -10.18 -7.02
C VAL A 133 -24.31 -9.66 -6.82
N GLY A 134 -23.72 -9.91 -5.64
CA GLY A 134 -22.28 -9.73 -5.44
C GLY A 134 -21.57 -11.07 -5.62
N PHE A 135 -20.62 -11.14 -6.54
CA PHE A 135 -19.86 -12.35 -6.85
C PHE A 135 -18.38 -12.18 -6.49
N ASP A 136 -17.84 -13.06 -5.64
CA ASP A 136 -16.43 -13.02 -5.21
C ASP A 136 -15.78 -14.41 -5.22
N LEU A 137 -14.45 -14.45 -5.15
CA LEU A 137 -13.69 -15.68 -4.97
C LEU A 137 -13.89 -16.31 -3.58
N VAL A 138 -14.16 -15.50 -2.55
CA VAL A 138 -14.26 -15.92 -1.15
C VAL A 138 -15.39 -15.22 -0.38
N ASN A 139 -15.88 -15.91 0.66
CA ASN A 139 -16.86 -15.34 1.58
C ASN A 139 -16.20 -14.39 2.58
N VAL A 140 -16.18 -13.09 2.26
CA VAL A 140 -15.76 -11.99 3.15
C VAL A 140 -16.82 -10.89 3.30
N GLN A 141 -17.95 -11.02 2.61
CA GLN A 141 -18.97 -9.98 2.50
C GLN A 141 -19.67 -9.72 3.84
N ILE A 142 -20.22 -8.52 4.01
CA ILE A 142 -20.98 -8.16 5.22
C ILE A 142 -22.21 -9.10 5.36
N PRO A 143 -22.45 -9.72 6.53
CA PRO A 143 -23.60 -10.60 6.74
C PRO A 143 -24.93 -9.86 6.50
N LEU A 144 -25.76 -10.37 5.60
CA LEU A 144 -27.04 -9.74 5.24
C LEU A 144 -27.98 -9.55 6.44
N SER A 145 -27.78 -10.28 7.53
CA SER A 145 -28.51 -10.14 8.79
C SER A 145 -28.31 -8.78 9.49
N VAL A 146 -27.20 -8.06 9.27
CA VAL A 146 -26.96 -6.72 9.86
C VAL A 146 -27.46 -5.56 8.98
N LEU A 147 -28.04 -5.87 7.81
CA LEU A 147 -28.58 -4.89 6.88
C LEU A 147 -30.10 -4.74 7.03
N GLU A 148 -30.62 -3.56 6.68
CA GLU A 148 -32.05 -3.25 6.71
C GLU A 148 -32.89 -4.23 5.88
N PRO A 149 -34.09 -4.65 6.34
CA PRO A 149 -34.94 -5.61 5.63
C PRO A 149 -35.34 -5.22 4.19
N SER A 150 -35.33 -3.92 3.86
CA SER A 150 -35.61 -3.38 2.51
C SER A 150 -34.38 -3.39 1.57
N VAL A 151 -33.18 -3.53 2.12
CA VAL A 151 -31.91 -3.65 1.39
C VAL A 151 -31.56 -5.13 1.24
N ARG A 152 -31.49 -5.87 2.35
CA ARG A 152 -31.01 -7.27 2.39
C ARG A 152 -31.83 -8.26 1.57
N LYS A 153 -33.10 -7.94 1.28
CA LYS A 153 -34.01 -8.79 0.47
C LYS A 153 -33.66 -8.79 -1.03
N ARG A 154 -32.90 -7.80 -1.49
CA ARG A 154 -32.52 -7.59 -2.89
C ARG A 154 -31.03 -7.82 -3.13
N ILE A 155 -30.32 -8.48 -2.21
CA ILE A 155 -28.89 -8.75 -2.30
C ILE A 155 -28.68 -10.26 -2.16
N GLU A 156 -28.01 -10.87 -3.14
CA GLU A 156 -27.50 -12.23 -3.07
C GLU A 156 -25.96 -12.23 -3.10
N TRP A 157 -25.34 -12.96 -2.18
CA TRP A 157 -23.89 -13.22 -2.22
C TRP A 157 -23.63 -14.57 -2.91
N ARG A 158 -22.80 -14.57 -3.95
CA ARG A 158 -22.37 -15.76 -4.71
C ARG A 158 -20.86 -15.89 -4.65
N HIS A 159 -20.37 -17.13 -4.65
CA HIS A 159 -18.93 -17.41 -4.58
C HIS A 159 -18.48 -18.38 -5.68
N GLY A 160 -17.37 -18.07 -6.34
CA GLY A 160 -16.80 -18.89 -7.40
C GLY A 160 -15.59 -18.23 -8.06
N ASN A 161 -14.96 -18.90 -9.02
CA ASN A 161 -13.72 -18.43 -9.63
C ASN A 161 -13.88 -18.23 -11.15
N PHE A 162 -14.21 -16.99 -11.53
CA PHE A 162 -14.43 -16.58 -12.93
C PHE A 162 -13.18 -16.67 -13.83
N LEU A 163 -11.99 -16.97 -13.30
CA LEU A 163 -10.80 -17.26 -14.11
C LEU A 163 -10.70 -18.73 -14.54
N THR A 164 -11.50 -19.61 -13.93
CA THR A 164 -11.42 -21.08 -14.07
C THR A 164 -12.76 -21.75 -14.43
N THR A 165 -13.89 -21.07 -14.19
CA THR A 165 -15.24 -21.56 -14.48
C THR A 165 -16.08 -20.47 -15.15
N LYS A 166 -17.03 -20.87 -16.01
CA LYS A 166 -18.13 -20.01 -16.51
C LYS A 166 -18.83 -19.33 -15.33
N LEU A 167 -19.30 -18.09 -15.50
CA LEU A 167 -20.15 -17.45 -14.50
C LEU A 167 -21.45 -18.26 -14.33
N PRO A 168 -21.90 -18.55 -13.09
CA PRO A 168 -23.06 -19.40 -12.83
C PRO A 168 -24.38 -18.61 -12.91
N PHE A 169 -24.53 -17.92 -14.04
CA PHE A 169 -25.62 -17.03 -14.43
C PHE A 169 -26.00 -17.32 -15.87
N GLU A 170 -27.28 -17.18 -16.18
CA GLU A 170 -27.79 -17.41 -17.53
C GLU A 170 -27.30 -16.33 -18.51
N ASP A 171 -27.57 -16.52 -19.79
CA ASP A 171 -27.36 -15.50 -20.81
C ASP A 171 -28.46 -14.42 -20.65
N ASP A 172 -28.13 -13.15 -20.88
CA ASP A 172 -29.05 -11.99 -20.75
C ASP A 172 -29.68 -11.74 -19.35
N GLU A 173 -29.02 -12.13 -18.25
CA GLU A 173 -29.55 -12.06 -16.88
C GLU A 173 -29.50 -10.65 -16.21
N PHE A 174 -28.59 -9.75 -16.60
CA PHE A 174 -28.34 -8.47 -15.89
C PHE A 174 -28.44 -7.22 -16.78
N ASP A 175 -29.04 -6.14 -16.28
CA ASP A 175 -29.04 -4.84 -16.97
C ASP A 175 -27.73 -4.07 -16.77
N HIS A 176 -26.99 -4.39 -15.71
CA HIS A 176 -25.74 -3.71 -15.34
C HIS A 176 -24.71 -4.67 -14.71
N VAL A 177 -23.45 -4.56 -15.13
CA VAL A 177 -22.31 -5.24 -14.50
C VAL A 177 -21.28 -4.20 -14.08
N HIS A 178 -21.03 -4.12 -12.78
CA HIS A 178 -19.95 -3.33 -12.17
C HIS A 178 -18.72 -4.22 -11.96
N VAL A 179 -17.55 -3.67 -12.27
CA VAL A 179 -16.24 -4.32 -12.10
C VAL A 179 -15.26 -3.29 -11.53
N SER A 180 -14.67 -3.54 -10.36
CA SER A 180 -13.81 -2.55 -9.71
C SER A 180 -12.63 -3.19 -8.97
N MET A 181 -11.42 -2.68 -9.23
CA MET A 181 -10.18 -3.04 -8.53
C MET A 181 -9.73 -4.52 -8.63
N ILE A 182 -10.33 -5.33 -9.52
CA ILE A 182 -10.04 -6.76 -9.61
C ILE A 182 -8.72 -7.07 -10.33
N ALA A 183 -8.14 -6.11 -11.07
CA ALA A 183 -6.96 -6.34 -11.89
C ALA A 183 -5.76 -6.93 -11.13
N LYS A 184 -5.65 -6.65 -9.82
CA LYS A 184 -4.62 -7.25 -8.94
C LYS A 184 -4.77 -8.76 -8.74
N GLY A 185 -5.81 -9.40 -9.29
CA GLY A 185 -6.01 -10.84 -9.33
C GLY A 185 -6.32 -11.43 -10.72
N VAL A 186 -6.36 -10.61 -11.79
CA VAL A 186 -6.73 -11.05 -13.15
C VAL A 186 -5.51 -11.01 -14.09
N PRO A 187 -4.99 -12.17 -14.55
CA PRO A 187 -3.92 -12.22 -15.54
C PRO A 187 -4.31 -11.55 -16.86
N GLU A 188 -3.32 -10.99 -17.57
CA GLU A 188 -3.54 -10.24 -18.81
C GLU A 188 -4.30 -11.07 -19.86
N ASN A 189 -3.94 -12.34 -20.01
CA ASN A 189 -4.56 -13.28 -20.94
C ASN A 189 -5.97 -13.77 -20.52
N LYS A 190 -6.51 -13.35 -19.36
CA LYS A 190 -7.85 -13.71 -18.89
C LYS A 190 -8.91 -12.64 -19.16
N TRP A 191 -8.52 -11.39 -19.45
CA TRP A 191 -9.46 -10.29 -19.64
C TRP A 191 -10.41 -10.46 -20.83
N GLY A 192 -9.94 -11.05 -21.94
CA GLY A 192 -10.81 -11.34 -23.08
C GLY A 192 -11.97 -12.28 -22.71
N TYR A 193 -11.65 -13.43 -22.11
CA TYR A 193 -12.63 -14.39 -21.61
C TYR A 193 -13.55 -13.79 -20.53
N LEU A 194 -13.02 -12.94 -19.64
CA LEU A 194 -13.85 -12.29 -18.62
C LEU A 194 -14.84 -11.30 -19.24
N PHE A 195 -14.42 -10.49 -20.22
CA PHE A 195 -15.32 -9.57 -20.92
C PHE A 195 -16.30 -10.29 -21.87
N GLU A 196 -15.94 -11.46 -22.41
CA GLU A 196 -16.86 -12.36 -23.12
C GLU A 196 -17.98 -12.86 -22.20
N GLU A 197 -17.62 -13.37 -21.01
CA GLU A 197 -18.59 -13.81 -20.01
C GLU A 197 -19.45 -12.66 -19.45
N VAL A 198 -18.88 -11.47 -19.24
CA VAL A 198 -19.64 -10.27 -18.84
C VAL A 198 -20.62 -9.84 -19.93
N ASN A 199 -20.20 -9.85 -21.20
CA ASN A 199 -21.09 -9.53 -22.33
C ASN A 199 -22.23 -10.56 -22.44
N ARG A 200 -21.95 -11.84 -22.21
CA ARG A 200 -22.95 -12.91 -22.24
C ARG A 200 -24.03 -12.71 -21.16
N VAL A 201 -23.64 -12.46 -19.90
CA VAL A 201 -24.60 -12.33 -18.79
C VAL A 201 -25.34 -10.98 -18.77
N LEU A 202 -24.85 -9.97 -19.47
CA LEU A 202 -25.60 -8.72 -19.70
C LEU A 202 -26.77 -8.96 -20.66
N ALA A 203 -27.91 -8.34 -20.41
CA ALA A 203 -29.05 -8.25 -21.33
C ALA A 203 -28.74 -7.32 -22.53
N PRO A 204 -29.48 -7.42 -23.65
CA PRO A 204 -29.31 -6.52 -24.79
C PRO A 204 -29.58 -5.07 -24.39
N GLY A 205 -28.69 -4.14 -24.74
CA GLY A 205 -28.69 -2.76 -24.24
C GLY A 205 -28.15 -2.57 -22.81
N GLY A 206 -27.90 -3.66 -22.07
CA GLY A 206 -27.30 -3.64 -20.73
C GLY A 206 -25.87 -3.10 -20.71
N THR A 207 -25.42 -2.64 -19.55
CA THR A 207 -24.23 -1.79 -19.41
C THR A 207 -23.12 -2.42 -18.54
N CYS A 208 -21.87 -2.34 -18.98
CA CYS A 208 -20.70 -2.68 -18.18
C CYS A 208 -19.95 -1.40 -17.76
N GLU A 209 -19.60 -1.30 -16.48
CA GLU A 209 -18.78 -0.25 -15.90
C GLU A 209 -17.54 -0.87 -15.25
N VAL A 210 -16.35 -0.43 -15.67
CA VAL A 210 -15.06 -0.95 -15.18
C VAL A 210 -14.22 0.19 -14.63
N LEU A 211 -13.83 0.10 -13.35
CA LEU A 211 -12.93 1.04 -12.69
C LEU A 211 -11.67 0.30 -12.22
N GLU A 212 -10.52 0.63 -12.81
CA GLU A 212 -9.24 -0.04 -12.50
C GLU A 212 -8.10 0.95 -12.26
N ASP A 213 -7.07 0.49 -11.56
CA ASP A 213 -5.88 1.26 -11.20
C ASP A 213 -4.57 0.60 -11.64
N ASP A 214 -3.51 1.40 -11.77
CA ASP A 214 -2.16 0.87 -12.04
C ASP A 214 -1.54 0.29 -10.77
N ILE A 215 -0.79 -0.81 -10.93
CA ILE A 215 -0.09 -1.51 -9.86
C ILE A 215 1.26 -0.83 -9.62
N VAL A 216 1.24 0.24 -8.81
CA VAL A 216 2.38 1.13 -8.57
C VAL A 216 2.95 0.92 -7.17
N PHE A 217 4.26 0.65 -7.07
CA PHE A 217 4.97 0.80 -5.80
C PHE A 217 5.16 2.30 -5.47
N PRO A 218 4.64 2.83 -4.35
CA PRO A 218 4.88 4.22 -3.98
C PRO A 218 6.35 4.43 -3.55
N ILE A 219 7.12 5.13 -4.37
CA ILE A 219 8.54 5.44 -4.10
C ILE A 219 8.66 6.67 -3.19
N LEU A 220 9.54 6.61 -2.19
CA LEU A 220 9.94 7.76 -1.38
C LEU A 220 11.31 8.29 -1.86
N PRO A 221 11.46 9.60 -2.10
CA PRO A 221 12.71 10.15 -2.59
C PRO A 221 13.81 10.07 -1.52
N ARG A 222 15.06 9.87 -1.94
CA ARG A 222 16.19 9.63 -1.02
C ARG A 222 16.39 10.76 -0.01
N TRP A 223 16.15 12.01 -0.38
CA TRP A 223 16.26 13.16 0.54
C TRP A 223 15.24 13.07 1.69
N PHE A 224 14.09 12.44 1.47
CA PHE A 224 13.09 12.20 2.52
C PHE A 224 13.57 11.09 3.45
N THR A 225 13.84 9.90 2.93
CA THR A 225 14.15 8.72 3.76
C THR A 225 15.49 8.87 4.50
N GLN A 226 16.52 9.47 3.88
CA GLN A 226 17.83 9.67 4.51
C GLN A 226 17.79 10.67 5.67
N ALA A 227 16.96 11.72 5.59
CA ALA A 227 16.84 12.72 6.66
C ALA A 227 16.21 12.14 7.94
N LEU A 228 15.37 11.10 7.81
CA LEU A 228 14.84 10.33 8.94
C LEU A 228 15.92 9.45 9.61
N ARG A 229 17.00 9.08 8.92
CA ARG A 229 18.05 8.22 9.47
C ARG A 229 19.05 9.01 10.32
N PRO A 230 19.63 8.38 11.36
CA PRO A 230 20.84 8.91 11.98
C PRO A 230 21.96 8.91 10.94
N LYS A 231 22.60 10.08 10.74
CA LYS A 231 23.82 10.14 9.94
C LYS A 231 24.89 9.27 10.63
N PRO A 232 25.63 8.41 9.90
CA PRO A 232 26.70 7.65 10.51
C PRO A 232 27.69 8.61 11.14
N LYS A 233 27.99 8.42 12.43
CA LYS A 233 29.02 9.22 13.11
C LYS A 233 30.33 8.95 12.38
N THR A 234 30.90 9.97 11.73
CA THR A 234 32.27 9.92 11.23
C THR A 234 33.19 9.84 12.45
N SER A 235 33.49 8.62 12.90
CA SER A 235 34.44 8.36 13.97
C SER A 235 35.84 8.72 13.47
N SER A 236 36.20 9.99 13.60
CA SER A 236 37.58 10.44 13.52
C SER A 236 38.33 9.84 14.69
N ILE A 237 38.83 8.62 14.52
CA ILE A 237 39.69 7.94 15.48
C ILE A 237 40.93 8.81 15.62
N HIS A 238 41.03 9.54 16.72
CA HIS A 238 42.13 10.45 16.96
C HIS A 238 43.32 9.64 17.50
N LEU A 239 44.06 8.99 16.61
CA LEU A 239 45.30 8.33 17.01
C LEU A 239 46.27 9.35 17.64
N PRO A 240 47.08 8.95 18.63
CA PRO A 240 48.09 9.81 19.25
C PRO A 240 49.36 9.90 18.38
N ASN A 241 49.20 10.32 17.12
CA ASN A 241 50.24 10.89 16.27
C ASN A 241 49.57 11.56 15.05
N GLY A 242 50.12 12.70 14.61
CA GLY A 242 49.42 13.67 13.75
C GLY A 242 49.19 13.30 12.27
N ILE A 243 49.09 12.03 11.91
CA ILE A 243 48.80 11.59 10.54
C ILE A 243 47.29 11.42 10.38
N ARG A 244 46.65 12.35 9.67
CA ARG A 244 45.30 12.15 9.12
C ARG A 244 45.39 11.21 7.92
N GLU A 245 45.46 9.92 8.17
CA GLU A 245 44.96 8.97 7.17
C GLU A 245 43.45 9.24 7.03
N LEU A 246 43.04 9.82 5.90
CA LEU A 246 41.70 9.53 5.41
C LEU A 246 41.70 8.02 5.17
N ALA A 247 40.95 7.28 5.98
CA ALA A 247 40.63 5.91 5.69
C ALA A 247 39.86 5.88 4.36
N SER A 248 40.59 5.73 3.26
CA SER A 248 40.04 5.43 1.95
C SER A 248 39.46 4.02 2.03
N GLN A 249 38.25 3.92 2.58
CA GLN A 249 37.39 2.76 2.41
C GLN A 249 37.44 2.42 0.93
N GLY A 250 37.91 1.22 0.62
CA GLY A 250 38.09 0.80 -0.76
C GLY A 250 36.73 0.85 -1.45
N GLN A 251 36.51 1.88 -2.28
CA GLN A 251 35.28 2.05 -3.05
C GLN A 251 35.24 1.03 -4.18
N GLN A 252 35.06 -0.25 -3.81
CA GLN A 252 34.17 -1.10 -4.56
C GLN A 252 32.87 -0.30 -4.74
N GLN A 253 32.57 0.08 -5.98
CA GLN A 253 31.37 0.83 -6.31
C GLN A 253 30.17 -0.10 -6.20
N LYS A 254 29.80 -0.46 -4.97
CA LYS A 254 28.57 -1.18 -4.68
C LYS A 254 27.43 -0.30 -5.18
N LYS A 255 26.80 -0.73 -6.26
CA LYS A 255 25.79 0.03 -7.01
C LYS A 255 24.70 0.45 -6.02
N GLU A 256 24.64 1.74 -5.69
CA GLU A 256 23.61 2.21 -4.77
C GLU A 256 22.24 2.01 -5.42
N ALA A 257 21.34 1.34 -4.69
CA ALA A 257 19.97 1.13 -5.11
C ALA A 257 19.27 2.49 -5.39
N PRO A 258 18.28 2.55 -6.31
CA PRO A 258 17.65 3.82 -6.70
C PRO A 258 17.03 4.57 -5.50
N HIS A 259 16.43 3.84 -4.55
CA HIS A 259 15.90 4.38 -3.29
C HIS A 259 15.99 3.34 -2.16
N ASP A 260 15.63 3.76 -0.93
CA ASP A 260 15.77 2.96 0.29
C ASP A 260 14.86 1.74 0.40
N HIS A 261 13.86 1.59 -0.49
CA HIS A 261 12.92 0.47 -0.51
C HIS A 261 12.99 -0.34 -1.82
N ALA A 262 14.03 -0.16 -2.64
CA ALA A 262 14.09 -0.73 -3.99
C ALA A 262 14.03 -2.27 -4.04
N LEU A 263 14.44 -2.98 -2.97
CA LEU A 263 14.21 -4.43 -2.88
C LEU A 263 12.72 -4.75 -2.78
N LEU A 264 11.97 -4.02 -1.95
CA LEU A 264 10.52 -4.22 -1.82
C LEU A 264 9.80 -3.85 -3.13
N GLU A 265 10.24 -2.80 -3.84
CA GLU A 265 9.75 -2.50 -5.18
C GLU A 265 9.99 -3.67 -6.16
N SER A 266 11.23 -4.18 -6.21
CA SER A 266 11.60 -5.27 -7.13
C SER A 266 10.90 -6.59 -6.80
N LEU A 267 10.63 -6.88 -5.53
CA LEU A 267 9.79 -7.99 -5.11
C LEU A 267 8.31 -7.74 -5.45
N TYR A 268 7.81 -6.52 -5.20
CA TYR A 268 6.41 -6.16 -5.43
C TYR A 268 6.00 -6.30 -6.90
N HIS A 269 6.73 -5.69 -7.84
CA HIS A 269 6.40 -5.81 -9.26
C HIS A 269 6.50 -7.26 -9.76
N SER A 270 7.54 -7.98 -9.34
CA SER A 270 7.80 -9.36 -9.74
C SER A 270 6.74 -10.36 -9.25
N VAL A 271 6.09 -10.09 -8.12
CA VAL A 271 4.90 -10.84 -7.69
C VAL A 271 3.81 -10.84 -8.78
N PHE A 272 3.57 -9.70 -9.45
CA PHE A 272 2.58 -9.61 -10.53
C PHE A 272 3.08 -10.18 -11.86
N GLU A 273 4.37 -9.97 -12.18
CA GLU A 273 5.02 -10.52 -13.38
C GLU A 273 4.95 -12.07 -13.40
N HIS A 274 5.34 -12.74 -12.31
CA HIS A 274 5.24 -14.20 -12.18
C HIS A 274 3.80 -14.73 -12.14
N ARG A 275 2.82 -13.85 -11.94
CA ARG A 275 1.38 -14.14 -11.97
C ARG A 275 0.73 -13.81 -13.31
N PHE A 276 1.51 -13.35 -14.29
CA PHE A 276 1.04 -12.82 -15.59
C PHE A 276 0.02 -11.68 -15.46
N ILE A 277 0.07 -10.92 -14.36
CA ILE A 277 -0.81 -9.77 -14.10
C ILE A 277 -0.13 -8.50 -14.64
N ASN A 278 -0.84 -7.78 -15.51
CA ASN A 278 -0.31 -6.54 -16.09
C ASN A 278 -0.28 -5.42 -15.03
N THR A 279 0.86 -4.75 -14.87
CA THR A 279 1.03 -3.67 -13.89
C THR A 279 0.43 -2.33 -14.30
N LYS A 280 -0.06 -2.20 -15.55
CA LYS A 280 -0.75 -1.01 -16.07
C LYS A 280 -2.11 -1.34 -16.72
N PRO A 281 -3.10 -1.85 -15.95
CA PRO A 281 -4.44 -2.14 -16.47
C PRO A 281 -5.07 -0.91 -17.13
N THR A 282 -4.80 0.32 -16.65
CA THR A 282 -5.34 1.53 -17.25
C THR A 282 -4.91 1.69 -18.72
N ALA A 283 -3.73 1.25 -19.11
CA ALA A 283 -3.25 1.31 -20.49
C ALA A 283 -3.79 0.17 -21.37
N VAL A 284 -3.97 -1.03 -20.80
CA VAL A 284 -4.19 -2.29 -21.54
C VAL A 284 -5.66 -2.70 -21.66
N LEU A 285 -6.49 -2.42 -20.64
CA LEU A 285 -7.91 -2.80 -20.67
C LEU A 285 -8.74 -2.15 -21.79
N PRO A 286 -8.49 -0.91 -22.27
CA PRO A 286 -9.29 -0.31 -23.34
C PRO A 286 -9.43 -1.19 -24.59
N SER A 287 -8.33 -1.78 -25.08
CA SER A 287 -8.35 -2.60 -26.31
C SER A 287 -9.15 -3.90 -26.14
N TYR A 288 -8.99 -4.59 -25.00
CA TYR A 288 -9.80 -5.76 -24.67
C TYR A 288 -11.29 -5.35 -24.58
N PHE A 289 -11.60 -4.30 -23.82
CA PHE A 289 -12.98 -3.86 -23.59
C PHE A 289 -13.69 -3.44 -24.89
N THR A 290 -13.03 -2.71 -25.79
CA THR A 290 -13.60 -2.32 -27.10
C THR A 290 -13.85 -3.49 -28.07
N THR A 291 -13.32 -4.68 -27.78
CA THR A 291 -13.57 -5.89 -28.58
C THR A 291 -14.96 -6.46 -28.31
N TYR A 292 -15.43 -6.41 -27.05
CA TYR A 292 -16.67 -7.04 -26.60
C TYR A 292 -17.83 -6.05 -26.44
N PHE A 293 -17.57 -4.78 -26.10
CA PHE A 293 -18.63 -3.79 -25.85
C PHE A 293 -18.77 -2.75 -26.97
N ARG A 294 -19.95 -2.13 -27.04
CA ARG A 294 -20.31 -1.07 -27.99
C ARG A 294 -20.66 0.22 -27.25
N GLN A 295 -20.81 1.33 -27.98
CA GLN A 295 -21.01 2.68 -27.42
C GLN A 295 -19.94 3.07 -26.37
N VAL A 296 -18.72 2.54 -26.54
CA VAL A 296 -17.70 2.53 -25.50
C VAL A 296 -17.18 3.94 -25.19
N THR A 297 -17.22 4.28 -23.90
CA THR A 297 -16.77 5.54 -23.33
C THR A 297 -15.51 5.27 -22.49
N ILE A 298 -14.37 5.75 -22.98
CA ILE A 298 -13.04 5.58 -22.34
C ILE A 298 -12.68 6.86 -21.59
N GLY A 299 -12.46 6.77 -20.28
CA GLY A 299 -11.97 7.91 -19.50
C GLY A 299 -10.50 8.25 -19.76
N PRO A 300 -10.06 9.51 -19.54
CA PRO A 300 -8.64 9.79 -19.34
C PRO A 300 -8.10 9.02 -18.12
N VAL A 301 -6.80 8.72 -18.09
CA VAL A 301 -6.17 8.26 -16.85
C VAL A 301 -6.08 9.46 -15.90
N VAL A 302 -6.57 9.29 -14.67
CA VAL A 302 -6.44 10.28 -13.60
C VAL A 302 -5.29 9.86 -12.70
N HIS A 303 -4.22 10.65 -12.70
CA HIS A 303 -3.04 10.46 -11.87
C HIS A 303 -3.18 11.29 -10.58
N PHE A 304 -3.01 10.64 -9.44
CA PHE A 304 -2.97 11.28 -8.12
C PHE A 304 -1.51 11.45 -7.69
N PRO A 305 -0.96 12.69 -7.68
CA PRO A 305 0.40 12.94 -7.24
C PRO A 305 0.57 12.65 -5.75
N MET A 306 1.82 12.47 -5.33
CA MET A 306 2.14 12.34 -3.91
C MET A 306 1.57 13.52 -3.09
N PRO A 307 0.92 13.28 -1.92
CA PRO A 307 0.38 14.35 -1.08
C PRO A 307 1.48 15.35 -0.67
N PRO A 308 1.16 16.62 -0.39
CA PRO A 308 2.16 17.55 0.14
C PRO A 308 2.72 17.04 1.48
N LEU A 309 4.01 17.31 1.74
CA LEU A 309 4.57 17.05 3.08
C LEU A 309 3.88 17.92 4.13
N ALA A 310 3.40 17.28 5.18
CA ALA A 310 2.84 17.95 6.34
C ALA A 310 3.87 18.91 6.99
N PRO A 311 3.41 19.97 7.70
CA PRO A 311 4.29 20.80 8.53
C PRO A 311 5.00 19.95 9.60
N LEU A 312 6.19 20.35 10.07
CA LEU A 312 6.83 19.62 11.17
C LEU A 312 6.19 20.04 12.50
N GLN A 313 5.49 19.10 13.16
CA GLN A 313 4.83 19.31 14.47
C GLN A 313 5.72 20.03 15.49
N PRO A 314 5.17 20.75 16.49
CA PRO A 314 5.96 21.28 17.60
C PRO A 314 6.79 20.20 18.29
N LEU A 315 7.98 20.58 18.79
CA LEU A 315 8.79 19.72 19.64
C LEU A 315 8.04 19.45 20.96
N PRO A 316 8.09 18.22 21.51
CA PRO A 316 7.44 17.91 22.77
C PRO A 316 8.24 18.47 23.95
N PRO A 317 7.62 18.64 25.13
CA PRO A 317 8.35 19.02 26.35
C PRO A 317 9.41 17.98 26.71
N GLN A 318 10.55 18.42 27.24
CA GLN A 318 11.59 17.51 27.73
C GLN A 318 11.17 16.92 29.09
N ILE A 319 11.45 15.64 29.33
CA ILE A 319 11.49 15.07 30.68
C ILE A 319 12.61 15.78 31.45
N VAL A 320 12.23 16.49 32.52
CA VAL A 320 13.15 17.10 33.49
C VAL A 320 13.22 16.20 34.70
N THR A 321 14.30 15.41 34.82
CA THR A 321 14.61 14.66 36.03
C THR A 321 15.16 15.61 37.07
N THR A 322 14.27 16.25 37.84
CA THR A 322 14.66 17.09 38.97
C THR A 322 15.21 16.21 40.09
N TYR A 323 16.53 16.07 40.15
CA TYR A 323 17.20 15.52 41.33
C TYR A 323 17.03 16.50 42.48
N VAL A 324 16.06 16.23 43.35
CA VAL A 324 15.95 16.90 44.65
C VAL A 324 17.06 16.37 45.55
N LEU A 325 18.23 16.99 45.44
CA LEU A 325 19.19 17.02 46.54
C LEU A 325 18.63 17.99 47.58
N GLU A 326 17.98 17.48 48.62
CA GLU A 326 17.68 18.31 49.80
C GLU A 326 19.01 18.71 50.46
N PRO A 327 19.28 20.02 50.65
CA PRO A 327 20.38 20.45 51.50
C PRO A 327 19.93 20.41 52.95
N ASP A 328 20.69 19.72 53.81
CA ASP A 328 20.42 19.61 55.26
C ASP A 328 20.10 20.97 55.90
N THR A 329 18.82 21.22 56.20
CA THR A 329 18.37 22.37 56.98
C THR A 329 17.10 22.05 57.76
N ASP A 330 17.24 21.85 59.07
CA ASP A 330 16.11 21.82 60.00
C ASP A 330 15.36 23.17 59.99
N THR A 331 14.16 23.23 59.41
CA THR A 331 13.14 24.18 59.86
C THR A 331 11.72 23.76 59.46
N ILE A 332 10.89 23.45 60.46
CA ILE A 332 9.48 23.10 60.27
C ILE A 332 8.69 24.34 59.82
N ASN A 333 7.97 24.26 58.69
CA ASN A 333 7.01 25.28 58.28
C ASN A 333 5.77 24.69 57.59
N PRO A 334 4.63 24.50 58.30
CA PRO A 334 3.53 23.69 57.80
C PRO A 334 2.48 24.51 57.03
N ARG A 335 2.67 24.69 55.71
CA ARG A 335 1.60 24.95 54.72
C ARG A 335 2.16 25.13 53.29
N GLN A 336 2.15 24.06 52.49
CA GLN A 336 1.75 24.08 51.07
C GLN A 336 1.45 22.67 50.57
N SER A 337 0.70 22.56 49.47
CA SER A 337 -0.08 21.37 49.11
C SER A 337 0.69 20.36 48.25
N THR A 338 0.81 19.12 48.74
CA THR A 338 1.33 17.98 47.99
C THR A 338 0.34 17.53 46.90
N TYR A 339 0.69 17.70 45.63
CA TYR A 339 0.03 17.00 44.53
C TYR A 339 0.79 15.70 44.21
N TYR A 340 0.12 14.56 44.39
CA TYR A 340 0.69 13.25 44.04
C TYR A 340 0.48 12.94 42.55
N PRO A 341 1.51 12.54 41.80
CA PRO A 341 1.31 11.92 40.48
C PRO A 341 0.72 10.52 40.65
N THR A 342 -0.35 10.21 39.90
CA THR A 342 -1.00 8.90 39.94
C THR A 342 -0.18 7.84 39.22
N LEU A 343 0.11 6.73 39.90
CA LEU A 343 0.78 5.57 39.31
C LEU A 343 -0.17 4.84 38.36
N VAL A 344 0.09 4.94 37.04
CA VAL A 344 -0.50 4.08 36.02
C VAL A 344 0.51 3.00 35.63
N PRO A 345 0.21 1.69 35.77
CA PRO A 345 1.14 0.63 35.39
C PRO A 345 1.35 0.59 33.86
N ARG A 346 2.59 0.83 33.40
CA ARG A 346 2.94 0.72 31.98
C ARG A 346 3.16 -0.75 31.60
N PRO A 347 2.59 -1.29 30.51
CA PRO A 347 3.10 -2.51 29.90
C PRO A 347 4.52 -2.26 29.37
N MET A 348 5.40 -3.27 29.41
CA MET A 348 6.82 -3.10 29.09
C MET A 348 7.04 -2.74 27.62
N SER A 349 7.61 -1.56 27.36
CA SER A 349 8.15 -1.19 26.05
C SER A 349 9.52 -1.82 25.84
N LEU A 350 9.65 -2.73 24.86
CA LEU A 350 10.91 -3.38 24.50
C LEU A 350 11.83 -2.43 23.72
N SER A 351 12.56 -1.58 24.45
CA SER A 351 13.53 -0.63 23.90
C SER A 351 14.83 -1.32 23.47
N PHE A 352 14.93 -1.73 22.20
CA PHE A 352 16.12 -2.38 21.63
C PHE A 352 17.33 -1.42 21.47
N SER A 353 18.06 -1.19 22.56
CA SER A 353 19.40 -0.58 22.52
C SER A 353 20.45 -1.63 22.14
N SER A 354 20.99 -1.54 20.92
CA SER A 354 21.93 -2.51 20.35
C SER A 354 23.39 -2.04 20.43
N THR A 355 24.00 -2.19 21.61
CA THR A 355 25.45 -2.00 21.80
C THR A 355 26.05 -3.08 22.70
N GLN A 356 26.55 -4.16 22.10
CA GLN A 356 27.55 -5.04 22.74
C GLN A 356 28.69 -5.32 21.77
N SER A 357 29.87 -4.82 22.11
CA SER A 357 31.15 -5.15 21.48
C SER A 357 31.74 -6.41 22.14
N SER A 358 32.15 -7.40 21.35
CA SER A 358 32.55 -8.73 21.85
C SER A 358 33.99 -9.12 21.50
N HIS A 359 34.92 -8.91 22.44
CA HIS A 359 36.20 -9.60 22.49
C HIS A 359 36.61 -9.84 23.95
N THR A 360 36.58 -11.10 24.42
CA THR A 360 37.79 -11.93 24.62
C THR A 360 37.46 -13.29 25.27
N SER A 361 37.94 -14.35 24.64
CA SER A 361 38.22 -15.73 25.07
C SER A 361 38.09 -16.12 26.55
N LYS A 362 37.51 -17.31 26.81
CA LYS A 362 38.23 -18.44 27.44
C LYS A 362 37.52 -19.81 27.34
N THR A 363 38.24 -20.76 26.71
CA THR A 363 38.36 -22.20 27.04
C THR A 363 37.18 -22.99 27.66
N GLY A 364 36.69 -23.97 26.91
CA GLY A 364 35.99 -25.16 27.42
C GLY A 364 35.98 -26.24 26.34
N ALA A 365 36.60 -27.40 26.57
CA ALA A 365 36.81 -28.42 25.55
C ALA A 365 35.98 -29.68 25.80
N ASN A 366 35.52 -30.31 24.71
CA ASN A 366 35.53 -31.76 24.54
C ASN A 366 35.39 -32.10 23.05
N SER A 367 36.08 -33.15 22.61
CA SER A 367 36.12 -33.62 21.22
C SER A 367 35.50 -35.01 21.09
N ILE A 368 35.06 -35.41 19.89
CA ILE A 368 35.16 -36.80 19.43
C ILE A 368 34.97 -36.89 17.89
N PHE A 369 35.90 -37.61 17.23
CA PHE A 369 35.86 -38.23 15.89
C PHE A 369 35.30 -37.41 14.68
N SER A 370 36.06 -37.01 13.64
CA SER A 370 37.00 -37.70 12.73
C SER A 370 36.36 -38.52 11.59
N ASN A 371 36.43 -38.02 10.35
CA ASN A 371 37.24 -38.62 9.27
C ASN A 371 37.20 -37.83 7.94
N ARG A 372 38.24 -38.01 7.10
CA ARG A 372 38.38 -37.44 5.75
C ARG A 372 39.23 -38.39 4.88
N PRO A 373 38.84 -38.65 3.62
CA PRO A 373 39.64 -38.21 2.45
C PRO A 373 38.72 -37.55 1.40
N ARG A 374 39.08 -36.59 0.53
CA ARG A 374 40.34 -36.05 -0.02
C ARG A 374 40.99 -36.80 -1.20
N THR A 375 40.42 -36.56 -2.39
CA THR A 375 41.04 -36.53 -3.74
C THR A 375 40.59 -35.19 -4.38
N ALA A 376 41.31 -34.41 -5.20
CA ALA A 376 42.25 -34.64 -6.32
C ALA A 376 41.56 -35.09 -7.63
N SER A 377 41.76 -34.51 -8.83
CA SER A 377 42.51 -33.31 -9.28
C SER A 377 42.12 -32.97 -10.76
N SER A 378 42.71 -31.91 -11.36
CA SER A 378 42.58 -31.41 -12.77
C SER A 378 41.21 -30.80 -13.16
N ALA A 379 41.05 -29.73 -13.95
CA ALA A 379 41.89 -28.83 -14.78
C ALA A 379 42.19 -29.21 -16.24
N THR A 380 41.54 -28.50 -17.19
CA THR A 380 41.99 -28.34 -18.60
C THR A 380 41.40 -27.08 -19.28
N THR A 381 42.29 -26.33 -19.93
CA THR A 381 42.19 -25.47 -21.15
C THR A 381 40.85 -25.06 -21.80
N ALA A 382 40.82 -23.80 -22.28
CA ALA A 382 39.94 -23.29 -23.35
C ALA A 382 40.38 -23.80 -24.75
N PRO A 383 39.78 -23.39 -25.90
CA PRO A 383 40.03 -22.04 -26.47
C PRO A 383 38.89 -21.44 -27.36
N ASP A 384 39.27 -20.38 -28.09
CA ASP A 384 38.75 -19.86 -29.37
C ASP A 384 37.51 -18.93 -29.46
N SER A 385 37.75 -17.85 -30.22
CA SER A 385 36.79 -16.94 -30.89
C SER A 385 37.02 -17.09 -32.42
N PRO A 386 36.26 -16.47 -33.35
CA PRO A 386 36.44 -15.04 -33.65
C PRO A 386 35.23 -14.32 -34.32
N THR A 387 35.47 -13.08 -34.79
CA THR A 387 34.74 -12.35 -35.89
C THR A 387 33.25 -11.95 -35.71
N SER A 388 32.75 -10.83 -36.26
CA SER A 388 33.38 -9.61 -36.83
C SER A 388 32.40 -8.49 -37.21
N TYR A 389 32.77 -7.23 -36.89
CA TYR A 389 32.59 -6.00 -37.72
C TYR A 389 31.20 -5.37 -38.03
N VAL A 390 31.30 -4.12 -38.51
CA VAL A 390 30.30 -3.24 -39.19
C VAL A 390 29.29 -2.46 -38.32
N ALA A 391 29.63 -1.18 -38.07
CA ALA A 391 28.66 -0.06 -37.99
C ALA A 391 28.59 0.64 -39.38
N PRO A 392 27.70 1.64 -39.64
CA PRO A 392 28.12 3.02 -39.34
C PRO A 392 27.03 4.13 -39.15
N SER A 393 27.40 5.14 -38.36
CA SER A 393 27.16 6.61 -38.50
C SER A 393 25.87 7.25 -39.04
N GLY A 394 25.44 8.33 -38.36
CA GLY A 394 24.73 9.47 -38.95
C GLY A 394 24.80 10.73 -38.06
N LYS A 395 25.19 11.89 -38.60
CA LYS A 395 25.29 13.21 -37.90
C LYS A 395 24.69 14.32 -38.78
N TYR A 396 24.13 15.39 -38.20
CA TYR A 396 24.17 16.77 -38.76
C TYR A 396 23.94 17.85 -37.65
N PHE A 397 23.95 19.16 -37.98
CA PHE A 397 24.56 20.20 -37.12
C PHE A 397 23.97 21.64 -37.24
N ARG A 398 23.78 22.33 -36.09
CA ARG A 398 23.73 23.80 -35.79
C ARG A 398 22.85 24.83 -36.56
N SER A 399 22.18 25.69 -35.76
CA SER A 399 22.04 27.18 -35.86
C SER A 399 21.61 27.72 -34.46
N LEU A 400 21.74 28.97 -33.94
CA LEU A 400 22.10 30.35 -34.38
C LEU A 400 20.97 31.18 -35.05
N GLY A 401 20.75 32.49 -34.77
CA GLY A 401 21.31 33.40 -33.75
C GLY A 401 20.76 34.87 -33.86
N ASN A 402 21.20 35.80 -32.98
CA ASN A 402 20.92 37.27 -32.89
C ASN A 402 19.55 37.76 -32.34
N LYS A 403 19.34 39.04 -31.89
CA LYS A 403 20.13 40.01 -31.05
C LYS A 403 19.38 41.36 -30.91
N LYS A 404 19.36 42.03 -29.72
CA LYS A 404 19.53 43.51 -29.50
C LYS A 404 19.22 43.97 -28.04
N ASP A 405 19.58 45.22 -27.73
CA ASP A 405 19.89 45.73 -26.37
C ASP A 405 19.21 47.09 -26.05
N SER A 406 18.93 47.39 -24.76
CA SER A 406 18.72 48.77 -24.22
C SER A 406 18.69 48.82 -22.68
N ALA A 407 19.08 49.95 -22.07
CA ALA A 407 19.01 50.26 -20.63
C ALA A 407 18.79 51.79 -20.44
N SER A 408 18.60 52.42 -19.27
CA SER A 408 18.66 52.08 -17.82
C SER A 408 17.67 53.04 -17.06
N PRO A 409 17.70 53.38 -15.74
CA PRO A 409 18.60 53.04 -14.62
C PRO A 409 17.88 52.46 -13.36
N GLN A 410 18.58 52.38 -12.22
CA GLN A 410 18.13 51.80 -10.94
C GLN A 410 17.49 52.80 -9.95
N ALA A 411 16.75 52.25 -8.98
CA ALA A 411 16.27 52.92 -7.75
C ALA A 411 16.55 52.01 -6.52
N PRO A 412 16.60 52.53 -5.28
CA PRO A 412 17.14 51.80 -4.12
C PRO A 412 16.20 50.70 -3.55
N PRO A 413 16.75 49.71 -2.83
CA PRO A 413 16.00 48.52 -2.39
C PRO A 413 15.11 48.77 -1.16
N THR A 414 13.83 48.40 -1.25
CA THR A 414 12.98 48.13 -0.09
C THR A 414 13.37 46.83 0.63
N PRO A 415 13.17 46.71 1.95
CA PRO A 415 13.51 45.50 2.70
C PRO A 415 12.68 44.29 2.26
N PRO A 416 13.22 43.07 2.37
CA PRO A 416 12.53 41.85 1.93
C PRO A 416 11.31 41.55 2.80
N SER A 417 10.13 41.58 2.17
CA SER A 417 8.92 40.93 2.71
C SER A 417 9.19 39.42 2.91
N PRO A 418 8.55 38.74 3.89
CA PRO A 418 8.87 37.36 4.22
C PRO A 418 8.72 36.44 3.00
N ALA A 419 9.71 35.57 2.79
CA ALA A 419 9.82 34.74 1.61
C ALA A 419 8.55 33.91 1.39
N SER A 420 7.96 34.03 0.19
CA SER A 420 6.80 33.23 -0.20
C SER A 420 7.14 31.73 -0.09
N PRO A 421 6.25 30.88 0.44
CA PRO A 421 6.52 29.45 0.53
C PRO A 421 6.79 28.86 -0.87
N SER A 422 7.72 27.91 -0.93
CA SER A 422 8.18 27.26 -2.15
C SER A 422 7.02 26.82 -3.04
N ARG A 423 7.12 27.11 -4.34
CA ARG A 423 6.08 26.94 -5.36
C ARG A 423 5.79 25.45 -5.66
N MET A 424 5.11 24.78 -4.73
CA MET A 424 4.58 23.42 -4.86
C MET A 424 3.71 23.27 -6.13
N PRO A 425 3.48 22.03 -6.62
CA PRO A 425 2.62 21.79 -7.78
C PRO A 425 1.24 22.46 -7.65
N LYS A 426 0.81 23.11 -8.73
CA LYS A 426 -0.50 23.80 -8.78
C LYS A 426 -1.66 22.85 -9.01
N SER A 427 -1.42 21.68 -9.59
CA SER A 427 -2.46 20.70 -9.91
C SER A 427 -2.51 19.62 -8.85
N ARG A 428 -3.72 19.30 -8.37
CA ARG A 428 -3.94 18.26 -7.34
C ARG A 428 -4.21 16.87 -7.93
N PHE A 429 -4.17 16.77 -9.24
CA PHE A 429 -4.25 15.58 -10.05
C PHE A 429 -3.61 15.91 -11.41
N MET A 430 -3.27 14.92 -12.21
CA MET A 430 -2.94 15.11 -13.62
C MET A 430 -3.84 14.22 -14.46
N LEU A 431 -4.12 14.65 -15.69
CA LEU A 431 -4.71 13.78 -16.71
C LEU A 431 -3.58 13.32 -17.63
N ASP A 432 -3.62 12.07 -18.07
CA ASP A 432 -2.74 11.62 -19.15
C ASP A 432 -3.01 12.45 -20.42
N THR A 433 -1.94 13.05 -20.95
CA THR A 433 -1.92 13.95 -22.11
C THR A 433 -1.00 13.43 -23.22
N SER A 434 -0.73 12.12 -23.22
CA SER A 434 -0.09 11.41 -24.33
C SER A 434 -0.92 11.40 -25.62
N LEU A 435 -2.23 11.61 -25.50
CA LEU A 435 -3.15 11.92 -26.60
C LEU A 435 -2.95 13.37 -27.08
N SER A 436 -3.10 13.64 -28.38
CA SER A 436 -2.94 15.00 -28.91
C SER A 436 -4.03 15.95 -28.40
N GLU A 437 -3.80 17.28 -28.47
CA GLU A 437 -4.78 18.29 -28.05
C GLU A 437 -6.17 18.11 -28.71
N LYS A 438 -6.22 17.55 -29.93
CA LYS A 438 -7.48 17.24 -30.65
C LYS A 438 -8.19 16.02 -30.07
N GLU A 439 -7.45 15.01 -29.62
CA GLU A 439 -8.00 13.82 -28.97
C GLU A 439 -8.42 14.12 -27.52
N ILE A 440 -7.66 14.96 -26.79
CA ILE A 440 -8.06 15.53 -25.49
C ILE A 440 -9.31 16.43 -25.60
N ALA A 441 -9.56 17.03 -26.77
CA ALA A 441 -10.81 17.73 -27.06
C ALA A 441 -11.99 16.79 -27.34
N ALA A 442 -11.73 15.57 -27.84
CA ALA A 442 -12.74 14.57 -28.17
C ALA A 442 -13.07 13.59 -27.03
N LEU A 443 -12.19 13.42 -26.03
CA LEU A 443 -12.43 12.55 -24.88
C LEU A 443 -13.70 12.96 -24.08
N PRO A 444 -14.51 12.00 -23.59
CA PRO A 444 -15.65 12.26 -22.70
C PRO A 444 -15.25 12.91 -21.36
N ARG A 445 -15.29 14.24 -21.30
CA ARG A 445 -14.92 15.08 -20.14
C ARG A 445 -15.84 14.94 -18.90
N HIS A 446 -16.78 13.99 -18.93
CA HIS A 446 -17.90 13.89 -18.00
C HIS A 446 -17.81 12.72 -17.01
N LEU A 447 -16.90 11.75 -17.22
CA LEU A 447 -16.73 10.64 -16.26
C LEU A 447 -16.23 11.15 -14.92
N PHE A 448 -15.11 11.89 -14.92
CA PHE A 448 -14.58 12.55 -13.74
C PHE A 448 -14.87 14.06 -13.80
N PRO A 449 -15.75 14.61 -12.93
CA PRO A 449 -16.04 16.03 -12.92
C PRO A 449 -14.78 16.84 -12.56
N SER A 450 -14.21 17.51 -13.56
CA SER A 450 -12.91 18.19 -13.44
C SER A 450 -12.89 19.23 -12.31
N GLU A 451 -13.97 19.97 -12.10
CA GLU A 451 -14.09 20.92 -10.98
C GLU A 451 -13.89 20.24 -9.62
N LYS A 452 -14.59 19.13 -9.36
CA LYS A 452 -14.45 18.37 -8.12
C LYS A 452 -13.04 17.77 -7.95
N LEU A 453 -12.40 17.34 -9.05
CA LEU A 453 -11.00 16.91 -9.02
C LEU A 453 -10.04 18.06 -8.61
N HIS A 454 -10.27 19.30 -9.05
CA HIS A 454 -9.48 20.46 -8.60
C HIS A 454 -9.75 20.80 -7.12
N GLN A 455 -10.98 20.60 -6.65
CA GLN A 455 -11.40 20.84 -5.27
C GLN A 455 -10.88 19.77 -4.26
N LEU A 456 -10.25 18.68 -4.71
CA LEU A 456 -9.71 17.63 -3.84
C LEU A 456 -8.78 18.21 -2.75
N SER A 457 -9.17 18.09 -1.49
CA SER A 457 -8.29 18.40 -0.35
C SER A 457 -7.08 17.45 -0.27
N ASN A 458 -5.98 17.91 0.35
CA ASN A 458 -4.76 17.13 0.61
C ASN A 458 -5.03 15.74 1.23
N ARG A 459 -6.11 15.65 2.00
CA ARG A 459 -6.61 14.44 2.68
C ARG A 459 -6.96 13.32 1.69
N TYR A 460 -7.47 13.64 0.51
CA TYR A 460 -7.71 12.66 -0.54
C TYR A 460 -6.41 12.15 -1.15
N LEU A 461 -5.40 12.99 -1.36
CA LEU A 461 -4.09 12.53 -1.82
C LEU A 461 -3.38 11.64 -0.77
N ALA A 462 -3.54 11.97 0.51
CA ALA A 462 -3.09 11.11 1.61
C ALA A 462 -3.81 9.74 1.60
N MET A 463 -5.11 9.71 1.30
CA MET A 463 -5.88 8.48 1.11
C MET A 463 -5.45 7.69 -0.14
N GLN A 464 -5.18 8.35 -1.28
CA GLN A 464 -4.69 7.67 -2.48
C GLN A 464 -3.32 7.02 -2.26
N LEU A 465 -2.39 7.70 -1.57
CA LEU A 465 -1.11 7.11 -1.15
C LEU A 465 -1.31 5.97 -0.13
N TYR A 466 -2.27 6.11 0.80
CA TYR A 466 -2.60 5.05 1.76
C TYR A 466 -3.09 3.77 1.07
N LEU A 467 -3.96 3.88 0.05
CA LEU A 467 -4.42 2.73 -0.75
C LEU A 467 -3.24 1.99 -1.40
N SER A 468 -2.33 2.71 -2.08
CA SER A 468 -1.14 2.11 -2.70
C SER A 468 -0.18 1.49 -1.66
N CYS A 469 0.01 2.15 -0.51
CA CYS A 469 0.80 1.61 0.59
C CYS A 469 0.20 0.30 1.13
N GLN A 470 -1.12 0.24 1.32
CA GLN A 470 -1.80 -0.97 1.79
C GLN A 470 -1.78 -2.09 0.73
N CYS A 471 -1.81 -1.77 -0.56
CA CYS A 471 -1.63 -2.78 -1.61
C CYS A 471 -0.25 -3.46 -1.54
N VAL A 472 0.81 -2.71 -1.19
CA VAL A 472 2.15 -3.29 -0.92
C VAL A 472 2.15 -4.14 0.36
N LEU A 473 1.60 -3.61 1.46
CA LEU A 473 1.57 -4.32 2.75
C LEU A 473 0.71 -5.60 2.73
N GLY A 474 -0.43 -5.59 2.03
CA GLY A 474 -1.25 -6.79 1.82
C GLY A 474 -0.55 -7.84 0.95
N SER A 475 0.39 -7.42 0.09
CA SER A 475 1.21 -8.32 -0.75
C SER A 475 2.45 -8.86 -0.02
N GLN A 476 2.63 -8.59 1.27
CA GLN A 476 3.81 -8.95 2.07
C GLN A 476 4.19 -10.43 1.92
N GLU A 477 3.24 -11.33 2.07
CA GLU A 477 3.52 -12.78 2.01
C GLU A 477 3.79 -13.28 0.59
N ALA A 478 3.25 -12.62 -0.44
CA ALA A 478 3.63 -12.91 -1.83
C ALA A 478 5.06 -12.45 -2.14
N MET A 479 5.46 -11.26 -1.65
CA MET A 479 6.84 -10.77 -1.74
C MET A 479 7.83 -11.64 -0.94
N TRP A 480 7.39 -12.28 0.15
CA TRP A 480 8.20 -13.23 0.92
C TRP A 480 8.45 -14.53 0.16
N GLU A 481 7.44 -15.09 -0.53
CA GLU A 481 7.66 -16.25 -1.40
C GLU A 481 8.59 -15.92 -2.58
N GLU A 482 8.43 -14.76 -3.22
CA GLU A 482 9.34 -14.29 -4.28
C GLU A 482 10.78 -14.09 -3.77
N LEU A 483 10.96 -13.54 -2.57
CA LEU A 483 12.29 -13.40 -1.97
C LEU A 483 12.93 -14.76 -1.67
N LYS A 484 12.16 -15.74 -1.20
CA LYS A 484 12.65 -17.11 -0.99
C LYS A 484 13.05 -17.80 -2.29
N ASP A 485 12.30 -17.59 -3.38
CA ASP A 485 12.73 -18.09 -4.70
C ASP A 485 14.05 -17.43 -5.13
N ARG A 486 14.17 -16.11 -5.04
CA ARG A 486 15.42 -15.42 -5.38
C ARG A 486 16.61 -15.86 -4.55
N VAL A 487 16.44 -16.04 -3.23
CA VAL A 487 17.53 -16.54 -2.37
C VAL A 487 17.99 -17.93 -2.80
N ARG A 488 17.08 -18.82 -3.23
CA ARG A 488 17.39 -20.20 -3.65
C ARG A 488 17.93 -20.30 -5.08
N ASN A 489 17.32 -19.59 -6.02
CA ASN A 489 17.47 -19.80 -7.46
C ASN A 489 18.12 -18.62 -8.19
N ARG A 490 18.04 -17.40 -7.66
CA ARG A 490 18.41 -16.15 -8.37
C ARG A 490 19.22 -15.17 -7.49
N LYS A 491 20.08 -15.66 -6.58
CA LYS A 491 20.82 -14.85 -5.57
C LYS A 491 21.53 -13.61 -6.16
N HIS A 492 22.01 -13.70 -7.40
CA HIS A 492 22.66 -12.59 -8.11
C HIS A 492 21.75 -11.35 -8.30
N GLU A 493 20.42 -11.51 -8.36
CA GLU A 493 19.44 -10.40 -8.43
C GLU A 493 19.35 -9.61 -7.12
N LEU A 494 19.79 -10.18 -6.00
CA LEU A 494 19.67 -9.60 -4.67
C LEU A 494 20.86 -8.69 -4.29
N SER A 495 22.01 -8.89 -4.95
CA SER A 495 23.25 -8.14 -4.70
C SER A 495 23.15 -6.61 -4.90
N PRO A 496 22.47 -6.08 -5.95
CA PRO A 496 22.27 -4.64 -6.13
C PRO A 496 21.51 -3.95 -4.98
N TYR A 497 20.80 -4.72 -4.15
CA TYR A 497 20.05 -4.23 -3.01
C TYR A 497 20.79 -4.37 -1.67
N GLY A 498 22.03 -4.89 -1.69
CA GLY A 498 22.80 -5.16 -0.48
C GLY A 498 22.30 -6.38 0.31
N TRP A 499 21.48 -7.24 -0.30
CA TRP A 499 21.08 -8.53 0.25
C TRP A 499 22.10 -9.59 -0.22
N ASP A 500 23.35 -9.39 0.17
CA ASP A 500 24.48 -10.28 -0.10
C ASP A 500 24.79 -11.15 1.13
N ASP A 501 25.41 -12.30 0.85
CA ASP A 501 26.35 -13.05 1.69
C ASP A 501 26.08 -13.09 3.21
N ASP A 502 24.89 -13.58 3.53
CA ASP A 502 24.71 -14.45 4.70
C ASP A 502 24.28 -15.84 4.21
N ASP A 503 25.20 -16.65 3.67
CA ASP A 503 24.90 -18.02 3.18
C ASP A 503 24.51 -19.02 4.29
N GLU A 504 24.48 -18.55 5.55
CA GLU A 504 24.14 -19.34 6.75
C GLU A 504 22.90 -18.81 7.52
N LEU A 505 22.17 -17.76 7.06
CA LEU A 505 20.91 -17.39 7.75
C LEU A 505 19.86 -18.48 7.59
N GLU A 506 19.40 -19.02 8.71
CA GLU A 506 18.17 -19.81 8.79
C GLU A 506 16.98 -19.03 8.20
N GLU A 507 15.96 -19.73 7.67
CA GLU A 507 14.78 -19.10 7.06
C GLU A 507 14.10 -18.10 8.01
N LEU A 508 14.11 -18.37 9.33
CA LEU A 508 13.63 -17.48 10.40
C LEU A 508 14.40 -16.16 10.49
N GLN A 509 15.72 -16.19 10.29
CA GLN A 509 16.58 -15.01 10.37
C GLN A 509 16.44 -14.16 9.10
N SER A 510 16.36 -14.81 7.93
CA SER A 510 16.00 -14.17 6.66
C SER A 510 14.59 -13.54 6.70
N ARG A 511 13.61 -14.22 7.32
CA ARG A 511 12.26 -13.67 7.56
C ARG A 511 12.31 -12.43 8.45
N THR A 512 13.08 -12.49 9.54
CA THR A 512 13.28 -11.34 10.44
C THR A 512 13.96 -10.16 9.73
N LYS A 513 14.86 -10.43 8.78
CA LYS A 513 15.53 -9.41 7.92
C LYS A 513 14.52 -8.77 6.96
N PHE A 514 13.58 -9.54 6.39
CA PHE A 514 12.50 -9.06 5.52
C PHE A 514 11.44 -8.25 6.29
N GLU A 515 10.97 -8.71 7.45
CA GLU A 515 9.99 -8.00 8.28
C GLU A 515 10.50 -6.62 8.73
N LYS A 516 11.80 -6.49 9.00
CA LYS A 516 12.44 -5.19 9.26
C LYS A 516 12.41 -4.24 8.05
N LEU A 517 12.41 -4.74 6.82
CA LEU A 517 12.21 -3.91 5.63
C LEU A 517 10.75 -3.44 5.51
N ILE A 518 9.80 -4.34 5.77
CA ILE A 518 8.35 -4.02 5.74
C ILE A 518 8.00 -2.98 6.81
N GLU A 519 8.44 -3.16 8.06
CA GLU A 519 8.15 -2.20 9.14
C GLU A 519 8.85 -0.85 8.91
N ARG A 520 10.05 -0.85 8.28
CA ARG A 520 10.73 0.37 7.83
C ARG A 520 9.90 1.09 6.76
N PHE A 521 9.42 0.39 5.74
CA PHE A 521 8.56 0.95 4.69
C PHE A 521 7.25 1.52 5.26
N LYS A 522 6.57 0.76 6.11
CA LYS A 522 5.37 1.18 6.84
C LYS A 522 5.60 2.43 7.69
N THR A 523 6.72 2.52 8.40
CA THR A 523 7.09 3.70 9.20
C THR A 523 7.31 4.93 8.32
N ASP A 524 8.14 4.83 7.28
CA ASP A 524 8.44 5.94 6.38
C ASP A 524 7.17 6.39 5.61
N MET A 525 6.29 5.45 5.24
CA MET A 525 4.99 5.74 4.62
C MET A 525 4.00 6.41 5.58
N HIS A 526 3.87 5.96 6.83
CA HIS A 526 3.03 6.64 7.82
C HIS A 526 3.48 8.10 8.03
N LEU A 527 4.78 8.35 8.07
CA LEU A 527 5.34 9.71 8.11
C LEU A 527 5.04 10.49 6.83
N ARG A 528 5.12 9.85 5.65
CA ARG A 528 4.83 10.49 4.36
C ARG A 528 3.35 10.86 4.17
N ILE A 529 2.44 10.04 4.68
CA ILE A 529 0.97 10.22 4.65
C ILE A 529 0.53 11.26 5.69
N SER A 530 1.12 11.25 6.90
CA SER A 530 0.90 12.24 7.97
C SER A 530 -0.58 12.60 8.23
N LEU A 531 -1.40 11.58 8.52
CA LEU A 531 -2.85 11.75 8.76
C LEU A 531 -3.20 12.80 9.83
N TRP A 532 -2.33 13.03 10.82
CA TRP A 532 -2.53 14.08 11.83
C TRP A 532 -2.73 15.48 11.23
N TYR A 533 -2.09 15.78 10.10
CA TYR A 533 -2.24 17.07 9.41
C TYR A 533 -3.64 17.21 8.81
N SER A 534 -4.22 16.09 8.34
CA SER A 534 -5.60 16.01 7.87
C SER A 534 -6.62 16.17 9.01
N LEU A 535 -6.23 15.89 10.26
CA LEU A 535 -7.04 16.14 11.46
C LEU A 535 -6.94 17.59 11.93
N THR A 536 -5.75 18.21 11.90
CA THR A 536 -5.61 19.64 12.22
C THR A 536 -6.33 20.52 11.19
N ASP A 537 -6.31 20.15 9.90
CA ASP A 537 -7.12 20.79 8.85
C ASP A 537 -8.65 20.62 9.07
N LEU A 538 -9.06 19.68 9.93
CA LEU A 538 -10.44 19.46 10.38
C LEU A 538 -10.77 20.18 11.70
N GLY A 539 -9.86 21.00 12.24
CA GLY A 539 -10.05 21.73 13.49
C GLY A 539 -9.78 20.91 14.76
N TRP A 540 -9.19 19.71 14.64
CA TRP A 540 -8.70 18.98 15.81
C TRP A 540 -7.43 19.65 16.36
N ALA A 541 -7.22 19.55 17.67
CA ALA A 541 -5.96 19.95 18.29
C ALA A 541 -4.78 19.13 17.73
N PHE A 542 -3.56 19.65 17.87
CA PHE A 542 -2.37 18.82 17.67
C PHE A 542 -2.44 17.60 18.60
N PRO A 543 -2.11 16.38 18.13
CA PRO A 543 -2.04 15.22 18.99
C PRO A 543 -1.07 15.49 20.15
N GLU A 544 -1.49 15.17 21.38
CA GLU A 544 -0.60 15.20 22.53
C GLU A 544 0.56 14.22 22.32
N ARG A 545 1.74 14.61 22.78
CA ARG A 545 2.99 13.87 22.59
C ARG A 545 3.60 13.58 23.96
N GLU A 546 4.02 12.34 24.20
CA GLU A 546 4.76 12.03 25.43
C GLU A 546 6.01 12.93 25.54
N PRO A 547 6.37 13.39 26.76
CA PRO A 547 7.59 14.16 26.96
C PRO A 547 8.80 13.28 26.64
N LEU A 548 9.79 13.83 25.94
CA LEU A 548 10.97 13.09 25.49
C LEU A 548 12.13 13.20 26.46
N THR A 549 12.96 12.15 26.57
CA THR A 549 14.27 12.27 27.21
C THR A 549 15.15 13.26 26.44
N LYS A 550 16.18 13.80 27.10
CA LYS A 550 17.13 14.71 26.45
C LYS A 550 17.79 14.10 25.20
N ALA A 551 18.00 12.79 25.16
CA ALA A 551 18.59 12.10 24.00
C ALA A 551 17.62 12.03 22.82
N GLU A 552 16.35 11.69 23.08
CA GLU A 552 15.30 11.63 22.05
C GLU A 552 14.94 13.02 21.51
N LEU A 553 14.92 14.05 22.37
CA LEU A 553 14.68 15.43 21.95
C LEU A 553 15.79 15.94 21.01
N ILE A 554 17.06 15.67 21.33
CA ILE A 554 18.20 16.02 20.45
C ILE A 554 18.13 15.25 19.12
N GLU A 555 17.70 13.99 19.14
CA GLU A 555 17.52 13.20 17.92
C GLU A 555 16.33 13.69 17.07
N GLU A 556 15.23 14.13 17.68
CA GLU A 556 14.13 14.78 16.95
C GLU A 556 14.55 16.14 16.39
N GLU A 557 15.26 16.98 17.15
CA GLU A 557 15.84 18.23 16.65
C GLU A 557 16.77 17.97 15.45
N ARG A 558 17.59 16.92 15.51
CA ARG A 558 18.42 16.46 14.40
C ARG A 558 17.57 16.05 13.20
N ILE A 559 16.54 15.23 13.37
CA ILE A 559 15.64 14.83 12.27
C ILE A 559 14.93 16.05 11.68
N ARG A 560 14.40 16.95 12.52
CA ARG A 560 13.74 18.20 12.13
C ARG A 560 14.66 19.07 11.29
N ALA A 561 15.90 19.29 11.72
CA ALA A 561 16.88 20.08 10.99
C ALA A 561 17.25 19.45 9.64
N ASN A 562 17.47 18.14 9.58
CA ASN A 562 17.74 17.44 8.31
C ASN A 562 16.52 17.48 7.38
N MET A 563 15.29 17.39 7.90
CA MET A 563 14.05 17.52 7.12
C MET A 563 13.85 18.92 6.53
N LEU A 564 14.11 19.96 7.33
CA LEU A 564 14.04 21.36 6.86
C LEU A 564 15.11 21.68 5.81
N GLU A 565 16.29 21.04 5.89
CA GLU A 565 17.34 21.19 4.88
C GLU A 565 17.05 20.39 3.61
N ALA A 566 16.72 19.11 3.73
CA ALA A 566 16.37 18.23 2.61
C ALA A 566 15.20 18.78 1.78
N ARG A 567 14.19 19.38 2.43
CA ARG A 567 13.05 20.03 1.76
C ARG A 567 13.46 21.22 0.86
N LYS A 568 14.60 21.89 1.10
CA LYS A 568 15.12 22.94 0.20
C LYS A 568 15.75 22.38 -1.07
N GLN A 569 16.16 21.12 -1.04
CA GLN A 569 16.91 20.44 -2.09
C GLN A 569 16.02 19.53 -2.96
N ALA A 570 14.78 19.29 -2.51
CA ALA A 570 13.74 18.58 -3.24
C ALA A 570 13.37 19.28 -4.57
N LYS A 571 13.25 18.50 -5.64
CA LYS A 571 12.85 18.99 -6.97
C LYS A 571 11.32 19.04 -7.09
N PRO A 572 10.74 19.98 -7.87
CA PRO A 572 9.30 19.99 -8.17
C PRO A 572 8.79 18.65 -8.73
N GLU A 573 9.57 18.07 -9.66
CA GLU A 573 9.31 16.78 -10.33
C GLU A 573 9.03 15.62 -9.34
N GLU A 574 9.67 15.62 -8.16
CA GLU A 574 9.52 14.56 -7.15
C GLU A 574 8.17 14.61 -6.41
N PHE A 575 7.43 15.72 -6.54
CA PHE A 575 6.07 15.86 -6.02
C PHE A 575 5.00 15.48 -7.04
N ASP A 576 5.31 15.57 -8.34
CA ASP A 576 4.41 15.24 -9.44
C ASP A 576 4.34 13.73 -9.74
N ILE A 577 5.24 12.93 -9.15
CA ILE A 577 5.22 11.45 -9.25
C ILE A 577 3.85 10.92 -8.75
N PRO A 578 3.10 10.15 -9.56
CA PRO A 578 1.83 9.59 -9.13
C PRO A 578 2.03 8.54 -8.03
N SER A 579 1.31 8.71 -6.91
CA SER A 579 1.16 7.64 -5.93
C SER A 579 0.13 6.59 -6.39
N ARG A 580 -0.79 6.96 -7.30
CA ARG A 580 -1.79 6.08 -7.91
C ARG A 580 -2.30 6.65 -9.23
N SER A 581 -2.68 5.79 -10.17
CA SER A 581 -3.33 6.13 -11.44
C SER A 581 -4.64 5.34 -11.54
N VAL A 582 -5.73 5.95 -12.03
CA VAL A 582 -7.01 5.24 -12.24
C VAL A 582 -7.63 5.56 -13.61
N ARG A 583 -8.40 4.62 -14.17
CA ARG A 583 -9.20 4.83 -15.39
C ARG A 583 -10.56 4.15 -15.24
N VAL A 584 -11.57 4.75 -15.88
CA VAL A 584 -12.92 4.19 -16.02
C VAL A 584 -13.19 3.86 -17.49
N LEU A 585 -13.83 2.72 -17.73
CA LEU A 585 -14.39 2.30 -19.01
C LEU A 585 -15.90 2.05 -18.81
N ILE A 586 -16.71 2.46 -19.77
CA ILE A 586 -18.14 2.16 -19.82
C ILE A 586 -18.48 1.65 -21.22
N GLY A 587 -19.36 0.66 -21.34
CA GLY A 587 -19.84 0.18 -22.63
C GLY A 587 -21.13 -0.61 -22.51
N CYS A 588 -21.84 -0.79 -23.63
CA CYS A 588 -23.12 -1.48 -23.71
C CYS A 588 -23.01 -2.79 -24.49
N LYS A 589 -23.88 -3.75 -24.19
CA LYS A 589 -24.26 -4.83 -25.11
C LYS A 589 -25.19 -4.27 -26.20
N LEU A 590 -25.25 -4.93 -27.36
CA LEU A 590 -26.27 -4.71 -28.40
C LEU A 590 -27.29 -5.84 -28.37
#